data_AF-A0A484Z3E0-F1
#
_entry.id   AF-A0A484Z3E0-F1
#
_cell.length_a   1.000
_cell.length_b   1.000
_cell.length_c   1.000
_cell.angle_alpha   90.00
_cell.angle_beta   90.00
_cell.angle_gamma   90.00
#
_symmetry.space_group_name_H-M   'P 1'
#
loop_
_entity.id
_entity.type
_entity.pdbx_description
1 polymer ?
#
loop_
_entity_poly.entity_id
_entity_poly.type
_entity_poly.pdbx_seq_one_letter_code
_entity_poly.pdbx_strand_id
1 'polypeptide(L)'
;MPNDLYLDDRKLAGILVELTGKTGDAAQIVIGAGLNMVMRNVQNDVVNQAWTNLQEAGITIDRNTLAIRMIKELRSSLTLFEQEGLTPFLFALGKAG
;
A
#
# COMPACT_ATOMS: atom_id res chain seq x y z
N MET A 1 3.84 -3.25 10.71
CA MET A 1 2.52 -2.63 10.96
C MET A 1 1.55 -3.14 9.89
N PRO A 2 0.24 -3.26 10.15
CA PRO A 2 -0.72 -3.81 9.18
C PRO A 2 -0.76 -3.05 7.83
N ASN A 3 -0.23 -1.82 7.80
CA ASN A 3 -0.28 -0.93 6.64
C ASN A 3 1.04 -0.88 5.86
N ASP A 4 2.01 -1.73 6.16
CA ASP A 4 3.30 -1.76 5.47
C ASP A 4 3.41 -3.02 4.61
N LEU A 5 4.04 -2.90 3.44
CA LEU A 5 4.39 -4.06 2.60
C LEU A 5 5.87 -4.38 2.80
N TYR A 6 6.16 -5.66 3.05
CA TYR A 6 7.50 -6.18 3.23
C TYR A 6 7.85 -7.18 2.13
N LEU A 7 9.13 -7.20 1.77
CA LEU A 7 9.75 -8.24 0.96
C LEU A 7 11.06 -8.62 1.64
N ASP A 8 11.23 -9.90 1.96
CA ASP A 8 12.37 -10.45 2.70
C ASP A 8 12.68 -9.66 3.99
N ASP A 9 11.65 -9.41 4.81
CA ASP A 9 11.70 -8.60 6.06
C ASP A 9 12.17 -7.14 5.90
N ARG A 10 12.28 -6.67 4.65
CA ARG A 10 12.63 -5.28 4.32
C ARG A 10 11.42 -4.53 3.83
N LYS A 11 11.23 -3.31 4.31
CA LYS A 11 10.09 -2.47 3.95
C LYS A 11 10.17 -2.07 2.48
N LEU A 12 9.16 -2.45 1.70
CA LEU A 12 8.99 -2.11 0.28
C LEU A 12 8.05 -0.92 0.10
N ALA A 13 6.98 -0.87 0.89
CA ALA A 13 5.99 0.19 0.83
C ALA A 13 5.43 0.52 2.21
N GLY A 14 4.94 1.75 2.35
CA GLY A 14 4.11 2.17 3.48
C GLY A 14 2.79 2.73 2.99
N ILE A 15 1.70 2.37 3.65
CA ILE A 15 0.35 2.85 3.40
C ILE A 15 -0.09 3.66 4.63
N LEU A 16 -0.63 4.83 4.39
CA LEU A 16 -1.24 5.69 5.40
C LEU A 16 -2.72 5.84 5.05
N VAL A 17 -3.58 5.58 6.03
CA VAL A 17 -5.02 5.82 5.91
C VAL A 17 -5.41 6.84 6.95
N GLU A 18 -5.88 8.00 6.49
CA GLU A 18 -6.39 9.06 7.34
C GLU A 18 -7.90 9.16 7.14
N LEU A 19 -8.65 9.24 8.24
CA LEU A 19 -10.10 9.35 8.22
C LEU A 19 -10.50 10.67 8.88
N THR A 20 -11.28 11.45 8.15
CA THR A 20 -11.83 12.72 8.64
C THR A 20 -13.35 12.65 8.56
N GLY A 21 -14.04 12.99 9.64
CA GLY A 21 -15.49 12.88 9.73
C GLY A 21 -15.95 12.88 11.18
N LYS A 22 -17.22 13.22 11.40
CA LYS A 22 -17.86 13.14 12.71
C LYS A 22 -18.69 11.88 12.80
N THR A 23 -18.79 11.29 13.98
CA THR A 23 -19.68 10.16 14.24
C THR A 23 -21.11 10.51 13.83
N GLY A 24 -21.70 9.73 12.92
CA GLY A 24 -23.06 9.94 12.42
C GLY A 24 -23.18 10.71 11.10
N ASP A 25 -22.06 11.08 10.47
CA ASP A 25 -22.02 11.70 9.13
C ASP A 25 -21.08 10.92 8.19
N ALA A 26 -21.06 11.26 6.91
CA ALA A 26 -20.16 10.67 5.92
C ALA A 26 -18.69 10.88 6.33
N ALA A 27 -17.92 9.78 6.34
CA ALA A 27 -16.48 9.82 6.54
C ALA A 27 -15.76 10.09 5.21
N GLN A 28 -14.79 11.00 5.23
CA GLN A 28 -13.84 11.19 4.15
C GLN A 28 -12.56 10.42 4.48
N ILE A 29 -12.10 9.62 3.52
CA ILE A 29 -10.91 8.78 3.67
C ILE A 29 -9.85 9.26 2.68
N VAL A 30 -8.64 9.48 3.18
CA VAL A 30 -7.44 9.74 2.37
C VAL A 30 -6.49 8.57 2.52
N ILE A 31 -6.14 7.93 1.39
CA ILE A 31 -5.20 6.81 1.35
C ILE A 31 -3.93 7.27 0.64
N GLY A 32 -2.84 7.40 1.39
CA GLY A 32 -1.50 7.64 0.86
C GLY A 32 -0.73 6.31 0.74
N ALA A 33 -0.09 6.06 -0.41
CA ALA A 33 0.77 4.91 -0.60
C ALA A 33 2.14 5.33 -1.14
N GLY A 34 3.19 5.05 -0.37
CA GLY A 34 4.58 5.24 -0.77
C GLY A 34 5.20 3.90 -1.11
N LEU A 35 5.66 3.73 -2.35
CA LEU A 35 6.25 2.48 -2.86
C LEU A 35 7.65 2.72 -3.42
N ASN A 36 8.61 1.95 -2.95
CA ASN A 36 9.99 2.02 -3.43
C ASN A 36 10.10 1.31 -4.79
N MET A 37 10.21 2.08 -5.88
CA MET A 37 10.34 1.51 -7.24
C MET A 37 11.81 1.27 -7.62
N VAL A 38 12.60 2.34 -7.60
CA VAL A 38 14.04 2.35 -7.88
C VAL A 38 14.65 3.34 -6.91
N MET A 39 15.61 2.90 -6.09
CA MET A 39 16.34 3.80 -5.20
C MET A 39 17.83 3.68 -5.47
N ARG A 40 18.46 4.78 -5.89
CA ARG A 40 19.89 4.79 -6.25
C ARG A 40 20.79 5.28 -5.13
N ASN A 41 20.29 6.15 -4.24
CA ASN A 41 21.05 6.70 -3.11
C ASN A 41 20.06 7.11 -2.01
N VAL A 42 19.92 6.29 -0.97
CA VAL A 42 19.22 6.69 0.27
C VAL A 42 20.28 7.15 1.25
N GLN A 43 20.13 8.36 1.80
CA GLN A 43 21.02 8.80 2.87
C GLN A 43 20.68 8.00 4.14
N ASN A 44 21.68 7.34 4.73
CA ASN A 44 21.50 6.40 5.85
C ASN A 44 20.92 7.05 7.11
N ASP A 45 20.97 8.37 7.22
CA ASP A 45 20.45 9.19 8.33
C ASP A 45 18.93 9.42 8.27
N VAL A 46 18.28 9.13 7.13
CA VAL A 46 16.83 9.32 6.93
C VAL A 46 16.04 8.01 7.12
N VAL A 47 16.67 6.85 6.89
CA VAL A 47 15.98 5.55 6.90
C VAL A 47 16.63 4.59 7.87
N ASN A 48 16.07 4.52 9.08
CA ASN A 48 16.57 3.69 10.17
C ASN A 48 16.06 2.24 10.14
N GLN A 49 15.22 1.87 9.17
CA GLN A 49 14.65 0.54 9.00
C GLN A 49 15.20 -0.13 7.73
N ALA A 50 15.40 -1.45 7.75
CA ALA A 50 15.76 -2.19 6.55
C ALA A 50 14.68 -2.03 5.46
N TRP A 51 15.09 -1.70 4.24
CA TRP A 51 14.21 -1.40 3.12
C TRP A 51 14.66 -2.11 1.84
N THR A 52 13.74 -2.23 0.89
CA THR A 52 14.00 -2.73 -0.46
C THR A 52 13.14 -1.98 -1.48
N ASN A 53 13.29 -2.29 -2.76
CA ASN A 53 12.55 -1.70 -3.86
C ASN A 53 12.21 -2.76 -4.93
N LEU A 54 11.29 -2.44 -5.84
CA LEU A 54 10.87 -3.36 -6.90
C LEU A 54 12.02 -3.82 -7.80
N GLN A 55 12.98 -2.94 -8.10
CA GLN A 55 14.12 -3.30 -8.94
C GLN A 55 15.01 -4.37 -8.30
N GLU A 56 15.25 -4.31 -6.99
CA GLU A 56 15.98 -5.35 -6.23
C GLU A 56 15.22 -6.69 -6.25
N ALA A 57 13.90 -6.66 -6.33
CA ALA A 57 13.06 -7.84 -6.51
C ALA A 57 13.03 -8.38 -7.96
N GLY A 58 13.81 -7.77 -8.88
CA GLY A 58 13.81 -8.11 -10.30
C GLY A 58 12.61 -7.56 -11.08
N ILE A 59 11.79 -6.70 -10.47
CA ILE A 59 10.60 -6.13 -11.09
C ILE A 59 10.91 -4.74 -11.63
N THR A 60 10.90 -4.62 -12.96
CA THR A 60 11.00 -3.32 -13.64
C THR A 60 9.65 -2.98 -14.25
N ILE A 61 9.03 -1.90 -13.76
CA ILE A 61 7.73 -1.43 -14.23
C ILE A 61 7.73 0.09 -14.33
N ASP A 62 7.07 0.61 -15.36
CA ASP A 62 6.84 2.05 -15.51
C ASP A 62 5.93 2.57 -14.38
N ARG A 63 6.28 3.75 -13.84
CA ARG A 63 5.58 4.39 -12.72
C ARG A 63 4.11 4.66 -13.04
N ASN A 64 3.83 5.17 -14.23
CA ASN A 64 2.46 5.53 -14.60
C ASN A 64 1.61 4.28 -14.79
N THR A 65 2.18 3.25 -15.41
CA THR A 65 1.56 1.95 -15.56
C THR A 65 1.20 1.34 -14.20
N LEU A 66 2.13 1.40 -13.24
CA LEU A 66 1.87 0.93 -11.89
C LEU A 66 0.80 1.77 -11.18
N ALA A 67 0.86 3.09 -11.26
CA ALA A 67 -0.14 3.98 -10.67
C ALA A 67 -1.55 3.71 -11.22
N ILE A 68 -1.69 3.55 -12.54
CA ILE A 68 -2.97 3.22 -13.19
C ILE A 68 -3.51 1.89 -12.67
N ARG A 69 -2.66 0.85 -12.58
CA ARG A 69 -3.07 -0.45 -12.05
C ARG A 69 -3.52 -0.34 -10.60
N MET A 70 -2.71 0.29 -9.73
CA MET A 70 -3.07 0.48 -8.32
C MET A 70 -4.38 1.23 -8.14
N ILE A 71 -4.61 2.33 -8.87
CA ILE A 71 -5.86 3.11 -8.77
C ILE A 71 -7.07 2.27 -9.19
N LYS A 72 -6.95 1.46 -10.26
CA LYS A 72 -8.03 0.58 -10.71
C LYS A 72 -8.37 -0.48 -9.66
N GLU A 73 -7.35 -1.17 -9.15
CA GLU A 73 -7.53 -2.21 -8.13
C GLU A 73 -8.10 -1.64 -6.83
N LEU A 74 -7.60 -0.48 -6.37
CA LEU A 74 -8.12 0.20 -5.18
C LEU A 74 -9.58 0.60 -5.36
N ARG A 75 -9.97 1.17 -6.51
CA ARG A 75 -11.37 1.52 -6.77
C ARG A 75 -12.28 0.30 -6.75
N SER A 76 -11.88 -0.78 -7.46
CA SER A 76 -12.64 -2.02 -7.47
C SER A 76 -12.77 -2.62 -6.08
N SER A 77 -11.68 -2.64 -5.31
CA SER A 77 -11.66 -3.20 -3.96
C SER A 77 -12.48 -2.37 -2.98
N LEU A 78 -12.44 -1.04 -3.07
CA LEU A 78 -13.25 -0.16 -2.22
C LEU A 78 -14.73 -0.30 -2.54
N THR A 79 -15.11 -0.41 -3.82
CA THR A 79 -16.50 -0.69 -4.21
C THR A 79 -16.97 -2.05 -3.69
N LEU A 80 -16.14 -3.08 -3.78
CA LEU A 80 -16.45 -4.40 -3.22
C LEU A 80 -16.60 -4.34 -1.70
N PHE A 81 -15.69 -3.64 -1.01
CA PHE A 81 -15.73 -3.47 0.44
C PHE A 81 -16.98 -2.69 0.90
N GLU A 82 -17.39 -1.67 0.16
CA GLU A 82 -18.62 -0.92 0.43
C GLU A 82 -19.87 -1.82 0.36
N GLN A 83 -19.88 -2.79 -0.57
CA GLN A 83 -21.03 -3.66 -0.82
C GLN A 83 -21.07 -4.89 0.08
N GLU A 84 -19.92 -5.53 0.30
CA GLU A 84 -19.83 -6.86 0.93
C GLU A 84 -19.06 -6.84 2.26
N GLY A 85 -18.53 -5.68 2.66
CA GLY A 85 -17.69 -5.54 3.84
C GLY A 85 -16.35 -6.27 3.70
N LEU A 86 -15.81 -6.74 4.83
CA LEU A 86 -14.48 -7.34 4.88
C LEU A 86 -14.43 -8.79 4.36
N THR A 87 -15.57 -9.48 4.28
CA THR A 87 -15.66 -10.93 4.00
C THR A 87 -14.85 -11.38 2.78
N PRO A 88 -14.93 -10.70 1.61
CA PRO A 88 -14.16 -11.12 0.42
C PRO A 88 -12.64 -11.03 0.60
N PHE A 89 -12.15 -10.24 1.56
CA PHE A 89 -10.73 -9.97 1.78
C PHE A 89 -10.10 -10.87 2.85
N LEU A 90 -10.89 -11.55 3.68
CA LEU A 90 -10.39 -12.35 4.81
C LEU A 90 -9.42 -13.45 4.37
N PHE A 91 -9.67 -14.09 3.23
CA PHE A 91 -8.79 -15.14 2.71
C PHE A 91 -7.41 -14.59 2.30
N ALA A 92 -7.36 -13.41 1.69
CA ALA A 92 -6.12 -12.78 1.27
C ALA A 92 -5.32 -12.26 2.48
N LEU A 93 -6.00 -11.65 3.45
CA LEU A 93 -5.38 -11.15 4.68
C LEU A 93 -4.78 -12.28 5.53
N GLY A 94 -5.43 -13.46 5.56
CA GLY A 94 -4.91 -14.63 6.27
C GLY A 94 -3.63 -15.24 5.68
N LYS A 95 -3.25 -14.87 4.45
CA LYS A 95 -1.98 -15.30 3.82
C LYS A 95 -0.86 -14.25 3.89
N ALA A 96 -1.19 -13.03 4.31
CA ALA A 96 -0.25 -11.92 4.40
C ALA A 96 0.36 -11.74 5.80
N GLY A 97 -0.02 -12.60 6.76
CA GLY A 97 0.52 -12.66 8.12
C GLY A 97 1.47 -13.82 8.34
#